data_AF-A0AA90UGI2-F1
#
_entry.id   AF-A0AA90UGI2-F1
#
_cell.length_a   1.000
_cell.length_b   1.000
_cell.length_c   1.000
_cell.angle_alpha   90.00
_cell.angle_beta   90.00
_cell.angle_gamma   90.00
#
_symmetry.space_group_name_H-M   'P 1'
#
loop_
_entity.id
_entity.type
_entity.pdbx_description
1 polymer ?
#
loop_
_entity_poly.entity_id
_entity_poly.type
_entity_poly.pdbx_seq_one_letter_code
_entity_poly.pdbx_strand_id
1 'polypeptide(L)'
;MTKAEIEKKRSLARTLFMSGMEQAEIAEKVGISRVTISKWCVADGWKEARAAKSVTRPELVNKLLLTIDALITQVNESGDPMAMAGLGDKLAKLSSVIEKLDKKANVVDVIEVSMMFSKWLEFRAKSDPTITTELMKLINHLQDLFIMEQMGVK
;
A
#
# COMPACT_ATOMS: atom_id res chain seq x y z
N MET A 1 17.40 17.40 23.66
CA MET A 1 16.34 16.42 23.37
C MET A 1 16.82 15.04 23.74
N THR A 2 16.03 14.30 24.50
CA THR A 2 16.31 12.91 24.88
C THR A 2 16.06 11.97 23.69
N LYS A 3 16.64 10.76 23.76
CA LYS A 3 16.42 9.72 22.74
C LYS A 3 14.93 9.39 22.56
N ALA A 4 14.18 9.34 23.67
CA ALA A 4 12.74 9.10 23.66
C ALA A 4 11.94 10.22 22.97
N GLU A 5 12.34 11.48 23.15
CA GLU A 5 11.71 12.61 22.46
C GLU A 5 11.98 12.59 20.95
N ILE A 6 13.20 12.23 20.54
CA ILE A 6 13.57 12.08 19.12
C ILE A 6 12.70 11.00 18.47
N GLU A 7 12.53 9.87 19.14
CA GLU A 7 11.78 8.72 18.62
C GLU A 7 10.29 9.02 18.49
N LYS A 8 9.69 9.70 19.47
CA LYS A 8 8.31 10.22 19.36
C LYS A 8 8.14 11.16 18.17
N LYS A 9 9.07 12.11 17.99
CA LYS A 9 9.05 13.04 16.85
C LYS A 9 9.25 12.33 15.50
N ARG A 10 10.12 11.33 15.44
CA ARG A 10 10.35 10.51 14.24
C ARG A 10 9.10 9.70 13.88
N SER A 11 8.43 9.11 14.87
CA SER A 11 7.17 8.38 14.67
C SER A 11 6.06 9.31 14.16
N LEU A 12 5.89 10.49 14.77
CA LEU A 12 4.92 11.49 14.32
C LEU A 12 5.22 11.97 12.88
N ALA A 13 6.48 12.29 12.59
CA ALA A 13 6.92 12.68 11.25
C ALA A 13 6.64 11.58 10.22
N ARG A 14 6.85 10.31 10.58
CA ARG A 14 6.53 9.18 9.70
C ARG A 14 5.04 9.11 9.42
N THR A 15 4.18 9.28 10.41
CA THR A 15 2.72 9.26 10.22
C THR A 15 2.26 10.38 9.28
N LEU A 16 2.72 11.61 9.51
CA LEU A 16 2.42 12.77 8.64
C LEU A 16 2.98 12.57 7.23
N PHE A 17 4.17 11.96 7.12
CA PHE A 17 4.68 11.55 5.83
C PHE A 17 3.76 10.51 5.20
N MET A 18 3.35 9.46 5.88
CA MET A 18 2.47 8.44 5.28
C MET A 18 1.05 8.94 4.95
N SER A 19 0.66 10.15 5.37
CA SER A 19 -0.61 10.82 4.99
C SER A 19 -0.47 11.79 3.81
N GLY A 20 0.70 11.90 3.18
CA GLY A 20 0.92 12.72 1.98
C GLY A 20 1.53 14.11 2.23
N MET A 21 1.82 14.50 3.47
CA MET A 21 2.35 15.84 3.79
C MET A 21 3.80 16.04 3.32
N GLU A 22 4.14 17.24 2.85
CA GLU A 22 5.49 17.52 2.36
C GLU A 22 6.53 17.61 3.48
N GLN A 23 7.78 17.20 3.20
CA GLN A 23 8.85 17.15 4.22
C GLN A 23 9.13 18.52 4.86
N ALA A 24 8.91 19.61 4.11
CA ALA A 24 9.07 20.98 4.62
C ALA A 24 8.00 21.31 5.67
N GLU A 25 6.73 20.98 5.37
CA GLU A 25 5.61 21.21 6.30
C GLU A 25 5.71 20.31 7.55
N ILE A 26 6.17 19.06 7.38
CA ILE A 26 6.43 18.15 8.51
C ILE A 26 7.53 18.70 9.42
N ALA A 27 8.60 19.25 8.84
CA ALA A 27 9.70 19.83 9.60
C ALA A 27 9.23 20.95 10.52
N GLU A 28 8.35 21.83 10.01
CA GLU A 28 7.73 22.91 10.77
C GLU A 28 6.80 22.37 11.87
N LYS A 29 5.90 21.44 11.55
CA LYS A 29 4.93 20.86 12.52
C LYS A 29 5.60 20.07 13.64
N VAL A 30 6.66 19.31 13.34
CA VAL A 30 7.34 18.45 14.31
C VAL A 30 8.45 19.21 15.06
N GLY A 31 8.83 20.39 14.57
CA GLY A 31 9.94 21.17 15.11
C GLY A 31 11.25 20.42 14.99
N ILE A 32 11.53 19.87 13.81
CA ILE A 32 12.76 19.14 13.46
C ILE A 32 13.25 19.66 12.12
N SER A 33 14.57 19.83 11.96
CA SER A 33 15.12 20.34 10.70
C SER A 33 14.72 19.49 9.50
N ARG A 34 14.46 20.13 8.36
CA ARG A 34 14.16 19.44 7.09
C ARG A 34 15.23 18.41 6.71
N VAL A 35 16.51 18.71 7.02
CA VAL A 35 17.63 17.79 6.78
C VAL A 35 17.50 16.50 7.60
N THR A 36 17.09 16.61 8.86
CA THR A 36 16.84 15.46 9.73
C THR A 36 15.65 14.63 9.25
N ILE A 37 14.54 15.28 8.85
CA ILE A 37 13.39 14.59 8.24
C ILE A 37 13.81 13.84 6.98
N SER A 38 14.58 14.49 6.10
CA SER A 38 15.09 13.88 4.87
C SER A 38 15.96 12.65 5.16
N LYS A 39 16.85 12.72 6.15
CA LYS A 39 17.65 11.57 6.60
C LYS A 39 16.79 10.40 7.09
N TRP A 40 15.75 10.66 7.88
CA TRP A 40 14.84 9.60 8.33
C TRP A 40 14.06 8.99 7.17
N CYS A 41 13.58 9.82 6.23
CA CYS A 41 12.89 9.35 5.04
C CYS A 41 13.74 8.37 4.23
N VAL A 42 15.04 8.65 4.08
CA VAL A 42 15.97 7.78 3.33
C VAL A 42 16.33 6.54 4.14
N ALA A 43 16.71 6.69 5.42
CA ALA A 43 17.18 5.59 6.25
C ALA A 43 16.11 4.50 6.47
N ASP A 44 14.84 4.89 6.52
CA ASP A 44 13.72 3.98 6.80
C ASP A 44 12.85 3.71 5.57
N GLY A 45 13.27 4.14 4.37
CA GLY A 45 12.54 3.91 3.12
C GLY A 45 11.11 4.47 3.10
N TRP A 46 10.90 5.67 3.65
CA TRP A 46 9.54 6.22 3.77
C TRP A 46 8.92 6.53 2.40
N LYS A 47 9.71 6.89 1.39
CA LYS A 47 9.20 7.16 0.04
C LYS A 47 8.64 5.91 -0.61
N GLU A 48 9.36 4.80 -0.51
CA GLU A 48 9.00 3.48 -1.01
C GLU A 48 7.76 2.97 -0.26
N ALA A 49 7.75 3.11 1.07
CA ALA A 49 6.59 2.75 1.89
C ALA A 49 5.35 3.62 1.59
N ARG A 50 5.53 4.93 1.38
CA ARG A 50 4.45 5.84 0.98
C ARG A 50 3.94 5.46 -0.40
N ALA A 51 4.81 5.23 -1.37
CA ALA A 51 4.43 4.80 -2.72
C ALA A 51 3.67 3.48 -2.68
N ALA A 52 4.11 2.50 -1.90
CA ALA A 52 3.38 1.25 -1.70
C ALA A 52 2.00 1.44 -1.06
N LYS A 53 1.84 2.46 -0.21
CA LYS A 53 0.56 2.81 0.44
C LYS A 53 -0.35 3.68 -0.43
N SER A 54 0.18 4.57 -1.25
CA SER A 54 -0.54 5.52 -2.12
C SER A 54 -0.76 5.01 -3.54
N VAL A 55 -0.20 3.85 -3.87
CA VAL A 55 -0.37 3.15 -5.14
C VAL A 55 -0.85 1.74 -4.82
N THR A 56 -2.04 1.67 -4.23
CA THR A 56 -2.71 0.37 -4.07
C THR A 56 -3.23 -0.09 -5.42
N ARG A 57 -3.31 -1.41 -5.66
CA ARG A 57 -3.89 -1.95 -6.90
C ARG A 57 -5.33 -1.44 -7.12
N PRO A 58 -6.22 -1.41 -6.10
CA PRO A 58 -7.56 -0.83 -6.26
C PRO A 58 -7.55 0.65 -6.64
N GLU A 59 -6.63 1.44 -6.07
CA GLU A 59 -6.53 2.86 -6.38
C GLU A 59 -6.01 3.10 -7.81
N LEU A 60 -5.06 2.30 -8.29
CA LEU A 60 -4.62 2.33 -9.69
C LEU A 60 -5.74 1.95 -10.65
N VAL A 61 -6.48 0.88 -10.35
CA VAL A 61 -7.65 0.47 -11.16
C VAL A 61 -8.67 1.59 -11.22
N ASN A 62 -8.99 2.24 -10.09
CA ASN A 62 -9.92 3.36 -10.05
C ASN A 62 -9.43 4.56 -10.89
N LYS A 63 -8.15 4.94 -10.80
CA LYS A 63 -7.56 6.01 -11.63
C LYS A 63 -7.61 5.69 -13.12
N LEU A 64 -7.39 4.43 -13.50
CA LEU A 64 -7.50 3.99 -14.90
C LEU A 64 -8.95 4.03 -15.40
N LEU A 65 -9.92 3.63 -14.58
CA LEU A 65 -11.35 3.75 -14.90
C LEU A 65 -11.77 5.22 -15.11
N LEU A 66 -11.33 6.13 -14.25
CA LEU A 66 -11.57 7.58 -14.43
C LEU A 66 -10.91 8.12 -15.71
N THR A 67 -9.74 7.61 -16.07
CA THR A 67 -9.06 8.00 -17.32
C THR A 67 -9.82 7.51 -18.55
N ILE A 68 -10.37 6.28 -18.50
CA ILE A 68 -11.24 5.74 -19.55
C ILE A 68 -12.47 6.63 -19.74
N ASP A 69 -13.15 6.99 -18.64
CA ASP A 69 -14.33 7.86 -18.67
C ASP A 69 -14.03 9.24 -19.29
N ALA A 70 -12.93 9.87 -18.85
CA ALA A 70 -12.49 11.14 -19.39
C ALA A 70 -12.17 11.08 -20.90
N LEU A 71 -11.52 9.99 -21.35
CA LEU A 71 -11.22 9.79 -22.78
C LEU A 71 -12.49 9.60 -23.63
N ILE A 72 -13.47 8.85 -23.11
CA ILE A 72 -14.76 8.65 -23.79
C ILE A 72 -15.50 9.99 -23.90
N THR A 73 -15.59 10.73 -22.80
CA THR A 73 -16.22 12.06 -22.78
C THR A 73 -15.56 13.01 -23.77
N GLN A 74 -14.22 13.12 -23.73
CA GLN A 74 -13.46 13.99 -24.62
C GLN A 74 -13.72 13.67 -26.10
N VAL A 75 -13.71 12.39 -26.48
CA VAL A 75 -13.93 11.98 -27.87
C VAL A 75 -15.38 12.25 -28.29
N ASN A 76 -16.35 11.96 -27.45
CA ASN A 76 -17.77 12.24 -27.73
C ASN A 76 -18.03 13.74 -27.91
N GLU A 77 -17.42 14.59 -27.09
CA GLU A 77 -17.53 16.05 -27.18
C GLU A 77 -16.81 16.62 -28.40
N SER A 78 -15.74 15.98 -28.87
CA SER A 78 -14.95 16.46 -30.00
C SER A 78 -15.69 16.43 -31.35
N GLY A 79 -16.68 15.53 -31.49
CA GLY A 79 -17.38 15.29 -32.76
C GLY A 79 -16.48 14.83 -33.91
N ASP A 80 -15.20 14.49 -33.64
CA ASP A 80 -14.21 14.09 -34.65
C ASP A 80 -14.25 12.57 -34.90
N PRO A 81 -14.67 12.11 -36.09
CA PRO A 81 -14.68 10.69 -36.43
C PRO A 81 -13.30 10.02 -36.36
N MET A 82 -12.21 10.77 -36.57
CA MET A 82 -10.84 10.24 -36.46
C MET A 82 -10.44 10.01 -35.00
N ALA A 83 -10.82 10.91 -34.10
CA ALA A 83 -10.66 10.72 -32.66
C ALA A 83 -11.42 9.47 -32.17
N MET A 84 -12.59 9.20 -32.76
CA MET A 84 -13.40 8.00 -32.46
C MET A 84 -12.74 6.71 -32.96
N ALA A 85 -12.11 6.72 -34.13
CA ALA A 85 -11.37 5.57 -34.66
C ALA A 85 -10.19 5.16 -33.76
N GLY A 86 -9.49 6.13 -33.16
CA GLY A 86 -8.35 5.89 -32.26
C GLY A 86 -8.71 5.51 -30.82
N LEU A 87 -9.97 5.71 -30.42
CA LEU A 87 -10.42 5.46 -29.04
C LEU A 87 -10.38 3.96 -28.70
N GLY A 88 -10.80 3.09 -29.61
CA GLY A 88 -10.88 1.64 -29.38
C GLY A 88 -9.55 1.02 -28.96
N ASP A 89 -8.45 1.40 -29.62
CA ASP A 89 -7.10 0.91 -29.28
C ASP A 89 -6.63 1.39 -27.90
N LYS A 90 -6.91 2.66 -27.54
CA LYS A 90 -6.58 3.21 -26.22
C LYS A 90 -7.35 2.50 -25.11
N LEU A 91 -8.64 2.26 -25.32
CA LEU A 91 -9.48 1.53 -24.38
C LEU A 91 -9.00 0.08 -24.21
N ALA A 92 -8.69 -0.62 -25.30
CA ALA A 92 -8.16 -1.98 -25.24
C ALA A 92 -6.86 -2.07 -24.41
N LYS A 93 -5.94 -1.11 -24.58
CA LYS A 93 -4.69 -1.03 -23.80
C LYS A 93 -4.94 -0.77 -22.32
N LEU A 94 -5.79 0.21 -21.99
CA LEU A 94 -6.11 0.54 -20.59
C LEU A 94 -6.84 -0.63 -19.90
N SER A 95 -7.79 -1.27 -20.57
CA SER A 95 -8.48 -2.46 -20.08
C SER A 95 -7.52 -3.63 -19.84
N SER A 96 -6.55 -3.86 -20.73
CA SER A 96 -5.53 -4.90 -20.53
C SER A 96 -4.64 -4.61 -19.31
N VAL A 97 -4.32 -3.34 -19.04
CA VAL A 97 -3.57 -2.96 -17.83
C VAL A 97 -4.43 -3.20 -16.58
N ILE A 98 -5.72 -2.85 -16.61
CA ILE A 98 -6.65 -3.12 -15.50
C ILE A 98 -6.72 -4.63 -15.22
N GLU A 99 -6.91 -5.47 -16.24
CA GLU A 99 -6.97 -6.93 -16.08
C GLU A 99 -5.68 -7.50 -15.45
N LYS A 100 -4.52 -6.96 -15.82
CA LYS A 100 -3.23 -7.35 -15.22
C LYS A 100 -3.10 -6.90 -13.77
N LEU A 101 -3.65 -5.73 -13.42
CA LEU A 101 -3.62 -5.18 -12.06
C LEU A 101 -4.67 -5.81 -11.14
N ASP A 102 -5.82 -6.20 -11.69
CA ASP A 102 -6.94 -6.85 -10.99
C ASP A 102 -6.71 -8.36 -10.76
N LYS A 103 -5.49 -8.85 -11.01
CA LYS A 103 -5.05 -10.11 -10.42
C LYS A 103 -5.10 -9.98 -8.90
N LYS A 104 -6.20 -10.47 -8.33
CA LYS A 104 -6.34 -10.74 -6.90
C LYS A 104 -5.19 -11.65 -6.48
N ALA A 105 -4.67 -11.43 -5.27
CA ALA A 105 -3.77 -12.39 -4.66
C ALA A 105 -4.46 -13.74 -4.69
N ASN A 106 -3.80 -14.75 -5.25
CA ASN A 106 -4.36 -16.08 -5.25
C ASN A 106 -4.23 -16.66 -3.83
N VAL A 107 -5.00 -17.71 -3.51
CA VAL A 107 -4.96 -18.30 -2.16
C VAL A 107 -3.56 -18.76 -1.77
N VAL A 108 -2.76 -19.24 -2.73
CA VAL A 108 -1.38 -19.69 -2.48
C VAL A 108 -0.54 -18.52 -1.98
N ASP A 109 -0.66 -17.34 -2.59
CA ASP A 109 0.04 -16.12 -2.14
C ASP A 109 -0.32 -15.77 -0.68
N VAL A 110 -1.60 -15.88 -0.32
CA VAL A 110 -2.09 -15.57 1.04
C VAL A 110 -1.55 -16.60 2.04
N ILE A 111 -1.55 -17.88 1.69
CA ILE A 111 -1.02 -18.96 2.52
C ILE A 111 0.49 -18.79 2.70
N GLU A 112 1.24 -18.49 1.63
CA GLU A 112 2.69 -18.25 1.71
C GLU A 112 3.04 -17.10 2.64
N VAL A 113 2.38 -15.94 2.49
CA VAL A 113 2.60 -14.79 3.37
C VAL A 113 2.24 -15.13 4.82
N SER A 114 1.15 -15.87 5.04
CA SER A 114 0.74 -16.30 6.38
C SER A 114 1.80 -17.21 7.02
N MET A 115 2.30 -18.20 6.27
CA MET A 115 3.39 -19.07 6.74
C MET A 115 4.69 -18.30 7.01
N MET A 116 5.06 -17.34 6.15
CA MET A 116 6.23 -16.49 6.38
C MET A 116 6.08 -15.68 7.66
N PHE A 117 4.88 -15.14 7.92
CA PHE A 117 4.60 -14.38 9.14
C PHE A 117 4.63 -15.26 10.39
N SER A 118 4.05 -16.47 10.36
CA SER A 118 4.09 -17.40 11.49
C SER A 118 5.54 -17.81 11.83
N LYS A 119 6.37 -18.13 10.82
CA LYS A 119 7.80 -18.41 11.02
C LYS A 119 8.55 -17.21 11.62
N TRP A 120 8.21 -16.00 11.18
CA TRP A 120 8.80 -14.79 11.74
C TRP A 120 8.40 -14.58 13.22
N LEU A 121 7.14 -14.83 13.58
CA LEU A 121 6.69 -14.79 14.97
C LEU A 121 7.40 -15.82 15.84
N GLU A 122 7.52 -17.06 15.37
CA GLU A 122 8.26 -18.12 16.06
C GLU A 122 9.72 -17.74 16.32
N PHE A 123 10.38 -17.15 15.32
CA PHE A 123 11.74 -16.64 15.48
C PHE A 123 11.79 -15.51 16.50
N ARG A 124 10.83 -14.57 16.45
CA ARG A 124 10.80 -13.40 17.33
C ARG A 124 10.55 -13.79 18.79
N ALA A 125 9.70 -14.79 19.04
CA ALA A 125 9.39 -15.33 20.36
C ALA A 125 10.63 -15.80 21.15
N LYS A 126 11.73 -16.17 20.47
CA LYS A 126 13.01 -16.51 21.13
C LYS A 126 13.63 -15.35 21.91
N SER A 127 13.27 -14.12 21.56
CA SER A 127 13.87 -12.88 22.09
C SER A 127 12.84 -11.91 22.67
N ASP A 128 11.56 -12.11 22.36
CA ASP A 128 10.46 -11.25 22.77
C ASP A 128 9.47 -12.03 23.64
N PRO A 129 9.53 -11.87 24.97
CA PRO A 129 8.68 -12.62 25.89
C PRO A 129 7.19 -12.24 25.79
N THR A 130 6.85 -11.18 25.06
CA THR A 130 5.44 -10.81 24.81
C THR A 130 4.77 -11.73 23.79
N ILE A 131 5.56 -12.44 22.98
CA ILE A 131 5.07 -13.39 21.98
C ILE A 131 5.01 -14.78 22.61
N THR A 132 3.88 -15.06 23.26
CA THR A 132 3.66 -16.35 23.93
C THR A 132 3.16 -17.42 22.96
N THR A 133 3.26 -18.68 23.38
CA THR A 133 2.70 -19.82 22.64
C THR A 133 1.20 -19.68 22.42
N GLU A 134 0.47 -19.16 23.41
CA GLU A 134 -0.97 -18.91 23.35
C GLU A 134 -1.31 -17.84 22.31
N LEU A 135 -0.52 -16.76 22.26
CA LEU A 135 -0.69 -15.71 21.25
C LEU A 135 -0.46 -16.24 19.84
N MET A 136 0.61 -17.03 19.63
CA MET A 136 0.90 -17.63 18.32
C MET A 136 -0.22 -18.60 17.88
N LYS A 137 -0.75 -19.41 18.80
CA LYS A 137 -1.91 -20.28 18.51
C LYS A 137 -3.15 -19.49 18.11
N LEU A 138 -3.44 -18.40 18.80
CA LEU A 138 -4.56 -17.52 18.48
C LEU A 138 -4.37 -16.88 17.09
N ILE A 139 -3.18 -16.37 16.79
CA ILE A 139 -2.86 -15.77 15.49
C ILE A 139 -3.04 -16.80 14.37
N ASN A 140 -2.49 -18.01 14.53
CA ASN A 140 -2.64 -19.07 13.53
C ASN A 140 -4.12 -19.43 13.31
N HIS A 141 -4.90 -19.57 14.38
CA HIS A 141 -6.34 -19.84 14.27
C HIS A 141 -7.09 -18.73 13.50
N LEU A 142 -6.79 -17.46 13.79
CA LEU A 142 -7.38 -16.33 13.09
C LEU A 142 -6.93 -16.25 11.62
N GLN A 143 -5.69 -16.62 11.32
CA GLN A 143 -5.19 -16.72 9.94
C GLN A 143 -5.93 -17.82 9.18
N ASP A 144 -6.11 -19.00 9.78
CA ASP A 144 -6.84 -20.12 9.15
C ASP A 144 -8.29 -19.73 8.85
N LEU A 145 -8.98 -19.11 9.82
CA LEU A 145 -10.35 -18.60 9.63
C LEU A 145 -10.40 -17.57 8.49
N PHE A 146 -9.49 -16.59 8.49
CA PHE A 146 -9.40 -15.59 7.44
C PHE A 146 -9.19 -16.24 6.06
N ILE A 147 -8.29 -17.22 5.95
CA ILE A 147 -8.02 -17.93 4.70
C ILE A 147 -9.26 -18.70 4.22
N MET A 148 -9.97 -19.41 5.11
CA MET A 148 -11.21 -20.13 4.78
C MET A 148 -12.29 -19.17 4.25
N GLU A 149 -12.49 -18.04 4.92
CA GLU A 149 -13.44 -17.00 4.48
C GLU A 149 -13.08 -16.43 3.11
N GLN A 150 -11.80 -16.14 2.86
CA GLN A 150 -11.34 -15.64 1.55
C GLN A 150 -11.50 -16.70 0.44
N MET A 151 -11.45 -17.99 0.77
CA MET A 151 -11.70 -19.07 -0.18
C MET A 151 -13.19 -19.33 -0.45
N GLY A 152 -14.10 -18.68 0.27
CA GLY A 152 -15.54 -18.95 0.16
C GLY A 152 -15.93 -20.36 0.64
N VAL A 153 -15.05 -21.02 1.38
CA VAL A 153 -15.31 -22.33 2.00
C VAL A 153 -15.96 -22.03 3.35
N LYS A 154 -17.28 -22.17 3.41
CA LYS A 154 -18.06 -22.11 4.65
C LYS A 154 -18.00 -23.42 5.41
#